data_AF-A0A7V8AIL9-F1
#
_entry.id   AF-A0A7V8AIL9-F1
#
_cell.length_a   1.000
_cell.length_b   1.000
_cell.length_c   1.000
_cell.angle_alpha   90.00
_cell.angle_beta   90.00
_cell.angle_gamma   90.00
#
_symmetry.space_group_name_H-M   'P 1'
#
loop_
_entity.id
_entity.type
_entity.pdbx_description
1 polymer ?
#
loop_
_entity_poly.entity_id
_entity_poly.type
_entity_poly.pdbx_seq_one_letter_code
_entity_poly.pdbx_strand_id
1 'polypeptide(L)'
;MTHLSIADFLAHAIALEADAALCYDELAAAMDVHNNRAVTALFQQMASYARHHLAEVEAIARNYDVPRLKSWEFDWKGRDTSPEQAAMEEAHYLMTPYQALQMALAAEEQAFAYYDGVRTRTNDPVLQNLATQLATEEAEHVRLVRAWLDRSPPPAADWDHDPDPPVSID
;
A
#
# COMPACT_ATOMS: atom_id res chain seq x y z
N MET A 1 -21.97 -4.51 17.66
CA MET A 1 -20.59 -4.60 17.14
C MET A 1 -20.52 -5.88 16.34
N THR A 2 -20.45 -5.76 15.02
CA THR A 2 -20.25 -6.89 14.11
C THR A 2 -18.93 -7.54 14.48
N HIS A 3 -18.97 -8.82 14.84
CA HIS A 3 -17.78 -9.61 15.10
C HIS A 3 -17.07 -9.79 13.76
N LEU A 4 -15.85 -9.24 13.59
CA LEU A 4 -15.08 -9.48 12.36
C LEU A 4 -14.80 -10.98 12.28
N SER A 5 -15.30 -11.63 11.23
CA SER A 5 -15.02 -13.05 11.00
C SER A 5 -13.66 -13.21 10.33
N ILE A 6 -13.08 -14.42 10.42
CA ILE A 6 -11.86 -14.75 9.67
C ILE A 6 -12.08 -14.62 8.16
N ALA A 7 -13.28 -14.92 7.66
CA ALA A 7 -13.61 -14.75 6.25
C ALA A 7 -13.59 -13.27 5.83
N ASP A 8 -14.17 -12.39 6.65
CA ASP A 8 -14.14 -10.94 6.41
C ASP A 8 -12.70 -10.42 6.43
N PHE A 9 -11.90 -10.86 7.40
CA PHE A 9 -10.49 -10.49 7.50
C PHE A 9 -9.70 -10.93 6.26
N LEU A 10 -9.85 -12.18 5.83
CA LEU A 10 -9.14 -12.72 4.67
C LEU A 10 -9.54 -11.98 3.39
N ALA A 11 -10.82 -11.60 3.25
CA ALA A 11 -11.27 -10.79 2.13
C ALA A 11 -10.62 -9.41 2.11
N HIS A 12 -10.50 -8.76 3.28
CA HIS A 12 -9.80 -7.47 3.41
C HIS A 12 -8.32 -7.59 3.10
N ALA A 13 -7.64 -8.57 3.69
CA ALA A 13 -6.21 -8.79 3.47
C ALA A 13 -5.91 -9.09 1.99
N ILE A 14 -6.70 -9.93 1.31
CA ILE A 14 -6.55 -10.17 -0.13
C ILE A 14 -6.63 -8.88 -0.94
N ALA A 15 -7.62 -8.03 -0.65
CA ALA A 15 -7.78 -6.76 -1.37
C ALA A 15 -6.60 -5.82 -1.10
N LEU A 16 -6.20 -5.68 0.17
CA LEU A 16 -5.10 -4.82 0.58
C LEU A 16 -3.78 -5.24 -0.08
N GLU A 17 -3.42 -6.52 -0.03
CA GLU A 17 -2.16 -7.03 -0.59
C GLU A 17 -2.14 -6.97 -2.13
N ALA A 18 -3.29 -7.20 -2.78
CA ALA A 18 -3.41 -7.08 -4.23
C ALA A 18 -3.26 -5.62 -4.70
N ASP A 19 -3.92 -4.68 -4.02
CA ASP A 19 -3.83 -3.26 -4.33
C ASP A 19 -2.41 -2.74 -4.02
N ALA A 20 -1.78 -3.18 -2.92
CA ALA A 20 -0.41 -2.83 -2.58
C ALA A 20 0.60 -3.31 -3.64
N ALA A 21 0.45 -4.54 -4.15
CA ALA A 21 1.32 -5.07 -5.20
C ALA A 21 1.26 -4.22 -6.48
N LEU A 22 0.06 -3.81 -6.88
CA LEU A 22 -0.15 -2.95 -8.06
C LEU A 22 0.43 -1.54 -7.83
N CYS A 23 0.12 -0.92 -6.68
CA CYS A 23 0.62 0.40 -6.32
C CYS A 23 2.16 0.42 -6.32
N TYR A 24 2.81 -0.59 -5.76
CA TYR A 24 4.27 -0.66 -5.74
C TYR A 24 4.89 -0.90 -7.12
N ASP A 25 4.24 -1.66 -8.00
CA ASP A 25 4.70 -1.78 -9.39
C ASP A 25 4.65 -0.45 -10.13
N GLU A 26 3.60 0.35 -9.92
CA GLU A 26 3.43 1.65 -10.54
C GLU A 26 4.40 2.69 -9.99
N LEU A 27 4.61 2.72 -8.67
CA LEU A 27 5.63 3.56 -8.05
C LEU A 27 7.03 3.17 -8.54
N ALA A 28 7.33 1.87 -8.69
CA ALA A 28 8.58 1.42 -9.27
C ALA A 28 8.76 1.91 -10.71
N ALA A 29 7.72 1.78 -11.55
CA ALA A 29 7.74 2.23 -12.94
C ALA A 29 7.95 3.75 -13.04
N ALA A 30 7.27 4.53 -12.20
CA ALA A 30 7.43 5.99 -12.12
C ALA A 30 8.87 6.36 -11.76
N MET A 31 9.48 5.69 -10.78
CA MET A 31 10.86 5.96 -10.37
C MET A 31 11.89 5.59 -11.46
N ASP A 32 11.64 4.53 -12.24
CA ASP A 32 12.53 4.10 -13.32
C ASP A 32 12.59 5.12 -14.46
N VAL A 33 11.44 5.73 -14.81
CA VAL A 33 11.35 6.82 -15.81
C VAL A 33 12.26 8.00 -15.44
N HIS A 34 12.40 8.30 -14.15
CA HIS A 34 13.27 9.36 -13.65
C HIS A 34 14.70 8.90 -13.27
N ASN A 35 15.09 7.68 -13.68
CA ASN A 35 16.40 7.07 -13.39
C ASN A 35 16.73 6.96 -11.89
N ASN A 36 15.71 6.86 -11.04
CA ASN A 36 15.85 6.68 -9.59
C ASN A 36 15.95 5.19 -9.24
N ARG A 37 17.03 4.55 -9.72
CA ARG A 37 17.20 3.09 -9.69
C ARG A 37 17.17 2.50 -8.27
N ALA A 38 17.66 3.24 -7.29
CA ALA A 38 17.69 2.81 -5.89
C ALA A 38 16.28 2.68 -5.30
N VAL A 39 15.42 3.69 -5.53
CA VAL A 39 14.03 3.70 -5.06
C VAL A 39 13.15 2.77 -5.91
N THR A 40 13.46 2.64 -7.20
CA THR A 40 12.85 1.61 -8.08
C THR A 40 13.04 0.21 -7.50
N ALA A 41 14.27 -0.15 -7.12
CA ALA A 41 14.57 -1.45 -6.55
C ALA A 41 13.87 -1.67 -5.20
N LEU A 42 13.75 -0.63 -4.38
CA LEU A 42 12.96 -0.70 -3.15
C LEU A 42 11.50 -1.03 -3.46
N PHE A 43 10.84 -0.30 -4.36
CA PHE A 43 9.42 -0.54 -4.65
C PHE A 43 9.19 -1.90 -5.33
N GLN A 44 10.12 -2.37 -6.17
CA GLN A 44 10.06 -3.74 -6.69
C GLN A 44 10.15 -4.79 -5.58
N GLN A 45 10.98 -4.55 -4.56
CA GLN A 45 11.07 -5.41 -3.39
C GLN A 45 9.75 -5.38 -2.59
N MET A 46 9.17 -4.21 -2.37
CA MET A 46 7.87 -4.06 -1.69
C MET A 46 6.74 -4.77 -2.45
N ALA A 47 6.67 -4.62 -3.79
CA ALA A 47 5.72 -5.35 -4.62
C ALA A 47 5.91 -6.88 -4.53
N SER A 48 7.13 -7.36 -4.31
CA SER A 48 7.39 -8.78 -4.09
C SER A 48 6.88 -9.26 -2.74
N TYR A 49 6.98 -8.44 -1.68
CA TYR A 49 6.42 -8.77 -0.37
C TYR A 49 4.90 -8.82 -0.42
N ALA A 50 4.25 -7.81 -0.99
CA ALA A 50 2.78 -7.79 -1.14
C ALA A 50 2.26 -9.02 -1.91
N ARG A 51 2.91 -9.41 -3.01
CA ARG A 51 2.53 -10.64 -3.74
C ARG A 51 2.76 -11.91 -2.91
N HIS A 52 3.78 -11.94 -2.06
CA HIS A 52 4.01 -13.07 -1.17
C HIS A 52 2.89 -13.19 -0.14
N HIS A 53 2.56 -12.09 0.56
CA HIS A 53 1.46 -12.05 1.52
C HIS A 53 0.12 -12.39 0.86
N LEU A 54 -0.16 -11.83 -0.32
CA LEU A 54 -1.35 -12.19 -1.10
C LEU A 54 -1.46 -13.70 -1.30
N ALA A 55 -0.38 -14.36 -1.73
CA ALA A 55 -0.38 -15.80 -1.95
C ALA A 55 -0.59 -16.60 -0.64
N GLU A 56 -0.04 -16.13 0.48
CA GLU A 56 -0.25 -16.75 1.80
C GLU A 56 -1.71 -16.60 2.27
N VAL A 57 -2.26 -15.40 2.19
CA VAL A 57 -3.65 -15.11 2.58
C VAL A 57 -4.62 -15.86 1.67
N GLU A 58 -4.41 -15.88 0.36
CA GLU A 58 -5.19 -16.69 -0.58
C GLU A 58 -5.11 -18.19 -0.26
N ALA A 59 -3.96 -18.67 0.21
CA ALA A 59 -3.80 -20.06 0.61
C ALA A 59 -4.64 -20.42 1.83
N ILE A 60 -4.73 -19.51 2.81
CA ILE A 60 -5.57 -19.66 3.98
C ILE A 60 -7.05 -19.54 3.58
N ALA A 61 -7.39 -18.56 2.74
CA ALA A 61 -8.74 -18.28 2.24
C ALA A 61 -9.42 -19.47 1.56
N ARG A 62 -8.66 -20.37 0.93
CA ARG A 62 -9.22 -21.60 0.34
C ARG A 62 -9.96 -22.50 1.33
N ASN A 63 -9.75 -22.33 2.63
CA ASN A 63 -10.42 -23.11 3.68
C ASN A 63 -11.70 -22.42 4.21
N TYR A 64 -12.05 -21.24 3.70
CA TYR A 64 -13.17 -20.43 4.19
C TYR A 64 -14.07 -19.98 3.04
N ASP A 65 -15.33 -19.71 3.34
CA ASP A 65 -16.24 -19.06 2.40
C ASP A 65 -16.00 -17.55 2.43
N VAL A 66 -14.94 -17.12 1.75
CA VAL A 66 -14.48 -15.73 1.76
C VAL A 66 -15.35 -14.89 0.81
N PRO A 67 -15.99 -13.81 1.30
CA PRO A 67 -16.77 -12.93 0.44
C PRO A 67 -15.85 -12.29 -0.60
N ARG A 68 -16.32 -12.23 -1.84
CA ARG A 68 -15.63 -11.50 -2.91
C ARG A 68 -15.88 -10.01 -2.71
N LEU A 69 -15.04 -9.36 -1.91
CA LEU A 69 -15.04 -7.91 -1.77
C LEU A 69 -14.36 -7.28 -2.99
N LYS A 70 -14.93 -6.22 -3.53
CA LYS A 70 -14.30 -5.39 -4.57
C LYS A 70 -13.50 -4.27 -3.90
N SER A 71 -12.40 -3.82 -4.52
CA SER A 71 -11.49 -2.80 -3.97
C SER A 71 -12.18 -1.47 -3.55
N TRP A 72 -13.35 -1.16 -4.10
CA TRP A 72 -14.16 0.02 -3.77
C TRP A 72 -15.28 -0.21 -2.74
N GLU A 73 -15.49 -1.46 -2.28
CA GLU A 73 -16.43 -1.77 -1.19
C GLU A 73 -15.82 -1.51 0.20
N PHE A 74 -14.58 -1.02 0.24
CA PHE A 74 -13.88 -0.62 1.44
C PHE A 74 -14.10 0.87 1.73
N ASP A 75 -14.61 1.17 2.94
CA ASP A 75 -14.74 2.54 3.45
C ASP A 75 -13.35 3.08 3.83
N TRP A 76 -12.66 3.66 2.86
CA TRP A 76 -11.39 4.36 3.03
C TRP A 76 -11.60 5.74 3.68
N LYS A 77 -12.27 5.77 4.84
CA LYS A 77 -12.67 7.00 5.56
C LYS A 77 -13.50 7.96 4.68
N GLY A 78 -14.50 7.44 3.97
CA GLY A 78 -15.44 8.24 3.19
C GLY A 78 -14.91 8.73 1.84
N ARG A 79 -14.00 7.98 1.20
CA ARG A 79 -13.55 8.24 -0.17
C ARG A 79 -14.09 7.17 -1.13
N ASP A 80 -14.52 7.61 -2.31
CA ASP A 80 -15.01 6.76 -3.41
C ASP A 80 -13.88 6.01 -4.15
N THR A 81 -12.62 6.27 -3.78
CA THR A 81 -11.38 5.71 -4.36
C THR A 81 -10.42 5.29 -3.25
N SER A 82 -9.63 4.24 -3.50
CA SER A 82 -8.63 3.77 -2.52
C SER A 82 -7.53 4.82 -2.31
N PRO A 83 -6.82 4.83 -1.16
CA PRO A 83 -5.67 5.69 -0.92
C PRO A 83 -4.65 5.58 -2.06
N GLU A 84 -4.49 4.40 -2.64
CA GLU A 84 -3.62 4.08 -3.77
C GLU A 84 -4.15 4.70 -5.07
N GLN A 85 -5.45 4.62 -5.35
CA GLN A 85 -6.05 5.26 -6.53
C GLN A 85 -6.06 6.80 -6.43
N ALA A 86 -6.32 7.36 -5.25
CA ALA A 86 -6.20 8.80 -5.02
C ALA A 86 -4.74 9.26 -5.17
N ALA A 87 -3.80 8.44 -4.70
CA ALA A 87 -2.36 8.59 -4.91
C ALA A 87 -1.96 8.52 -6.40
N MET A 88 -2.57 7.63 -7.18
CA MET A 88 -2.36 7.51 -8.63
C MET A 88 -2.94 8.69 -9.41
N GLU A 89 -4.12 9.19 -9.04
CA GLU A 89 -4.73 10.37 -9.68
C GLU A 89 -3.93 11.65 -9.38
N GLU A 90 -3.29 11.73 -8.20
CA GLU A 90 -2.32 12.78 -7.85
C GLU A 90 -0.89 12.50 -8.34
N ALA A 91 -0.62 11.32 -8.91
CA ALA A 91 0.65 10.94 -9.50
C ALA A 91 0.88 11.67 -10.83
N HIS A 92 1.10 12.97 -10.71
CA HIS A 92 1.72 13.77 -11.73
C HIS A 92 3.05 13.13 -12.15
N TYR A 93 3.36 13.22 -13.45
CA TYR A 93 4.65 12.91 -14.08
C TYR A 93 5.88 13.62 -13.46
N LEU A 94 5.68 14.44 -12.42
CA LEU A 94 6.70 15.14 -11.64
C LEU A 94 6.93 14.49 -10.26
N MET A 95 6.28 13.36 -9.95
CA MET A 95 6.37 12.73 -8.64
C MET A 95 7.82 12.43 -8.27
N THR A 96 8.27 13.10 -7.21
CA THR A 96 9.63 12.98 -6.72
C THR A 96 9.77 11.69 -5.90
N PRO A 97 10.98 11.11 -5.79
CA PRO A 97 11.20 9.96 -4.91
C PRO A 97 10.75 10.19 -3.47
N TYR A 98 10.87 11.42 -2.98
CA TYR A 98 10.41 11.81 -1.66
C TYR A 98 8.90 11.65 -1.49
N GLN A 99 8.11 12.14 -2.45
CA GLN A 99 6.65 12.02 -2.43
C GLN A 99 6.20 10.57 -2.55
N ALA A 100 6.81 9.80 -3.47
CA ALA A 100 6.53 8.37 -3.61
C ALA A 100 6.80 7.60 -2.30
N LEU A 101 7.89 7.93 -1.60
CA LEU A 101 8.21 7.33 -0.30
C LEU A 101 7.24 7.76 0.81
N GLN A 102 6.70 8.98 0.77
CA GLN A 102 5.66 9.42 1.71
C GLN A 102 4.35 8.65 1.51
N MET A 103 3.95 8.43 0.26
CA MET A 103 2.74 7.66 -0.07
C MET A 103 2.89 6.20 0.37
N ALA A 104 4.04 5.58 0.06
CA ALA A 104 4.37 4.25 0.55
C ALA A 104 4.31 4.19 2.08
N LEU A 105 4.92 5.15 2.79
CA LEU A 105 4.89 5.19 4.25
C LEU A 105 3.46 5.27 4.79
N ALA A 106 2.61 6.09 4.19
CA ALA A 106 1.21 6.20 4.60
C ALA A 106 0.41 4.92 4.34
N ALA A 107 0.68 4.19 3.25
CA ALA A 107 0.06 2.90 2.98
C ALA A 107 0.47 1.85 4.02
N GLU A 108 1.77 1.73 4.28
CA GLU A 108 2.33 0.81 5.28
C GLU A 108 1.80 1.08 6.70
N GLU A 109 1.69 2.35 7.09
CA GLU A 109 1.12 2.72 8.39
C GLU A 109 -0.38 2.37 8.50
N GLN A 110 -1.13 2.46 7.40
CA GLN A 110 -2.53 2.08 7.35
C GLN A 110 -2.71 0.55 7.43
N ALA A 111 -1.90 -0.21 6.69
CA ALA A 111 -1.87 -1.67 6.74
C ALA A 111 -1.54 -2.17 8.16
N PHE A 112 -0.47 -1.63 8.76
CA PHE A 112 -0.10 -1.91 10.15
C PHE A 112 -1.25 -1.63 11.12
N ALA A 113 -1.88 -0.45 11.03
CA ALA A 113 -2.97 -0.07 11.93
C ALA A 113 -4.19 -0.98 11.77
N TYR A 114 -4.48 -1.45 10.55
CA TYR A 114 -5.54 -2.42 10.30
C TYR A 114 -5.23 -3.75 10.99
N TYR A 115 -4.08 -4.37 10.69
CA TYR A 115 -3.72 -5.67 11.24
C TYR A 115 -3.55 -5.65 12.76
N ASP A 116 -2.90 -4.62 13.32
CA ASP A 116 -2.77 -4.46 14.77
C ASP A 116 -4.14 -4.24 15.44
N GLY A 117 -5.03 -3.49 14.78
CA GLY A 117 -6.41 -3.33 15.21
C GLY A 117 -7.15 -4.66 15.26
N VAL A 118 -6.99 -5.54 14.26
CA VAL A 118 -7.63 -6.87 14.27
C VAL A 118 -7.04 -7.75 15.37
N ARG A 119 -5.72 -7.80 15.47
CA ARG A 119 -4.96 -8.57 16.46
C ARG A 119 -5.39 -8.28 17.90
N THR A 120 -5.66 -7.01 18.22
CA THR A 120 -6.03 -6.55 19.57
C THR A 120 -7.50 -6.77 19.93
N ARG A 121 -8.39 -6.96 18.94
CA ARG A 121 -9.85 -7.04 19.14
C ARG A 121 -10.43 -8.44 18.96
N THR A 122 -9.74 -9.32 18.24
CA THR A 122 -10.21 -10.69 18.00
C THR A 122 -10.00 -11.61 19.20
N ASN A 123 -10.94 -12.55 19.39
CA ASN A 123 -10.82 -13.67 20.34
C ASN A 123 -10.57 -15.01 19.64
N ASP A 124 -10.51 -15.03 18.30
CA ASP A 124 -10.18 -16.22 17.52
C ASP A 124 -8.65 -16.39 17.49
N PRO A 125 -8.08 -17.48 18.04
CA PRO A 125 -6.63 -17.69 18.07
C PRO A 125 -5.99 -17.77 16.69
N VAL A 126 -6.70 -18.28 15.67
CA VAL A 126 -6.19 -18.40 14.30
C VAL A 126 -6.06 -17.00 13.70
N LEU A 127 -7.13 -16.21 13.82
CA LEU A 127 -7.14 -14.83 13.34
C LEU A 127 -6.14 -13.96 14.10
N GLN A 128 -5.99 -14.15 15.42
CA GLN A 128 -5.01 -13.44 16.23
C GLN A 128 -3.58 -13.74 15.76
N ASN A 129 -3.26 -15.00 15.48
CA ASN A 129 -1.93 -15.38 15.01
C ASN A 129 -1.61 -14.77 13.65
N LEU A 130 -2.54 -14.87 12.69
CA LEU A 130 -2.36 -14.31 11.35
C LEU A 130 -2.23 -12.78 11.38
N ALA A 131 -3.10 -12.08 12.11
CA ALA A 131 -3.02 -10.64 12.25
C ALA A 131 -1.75 -10.19 13.00
N THR A 132 -1.20 -11.02 13.91
CA THR A 132 0.09 -10.74 14.57
C THR A 132 1.25 -10.82 13.60
N GLN A 133 1.27 -11.85 12.75
CA GLN A 133 2.32 -12.02 11.74
C GLN A 133 2.34 -10.80 10.80
N LEU A 134 1.21 -10.51 10.15
CA LEU A 134 1.09 -9.39 9.21
C LEU A 134 1.41 -8.05 9.86
N ALA A 135 0.88 -7.77 11.06
CA ALA A 135 1.23 -6.53 11.77
C ALA A 135 2.72 -6.41 12.12
N THR A 136 3.40 -7.53 12.38
CA THR A 136 4.84 -7.53 12.66
C THR A 136 5.65 -7.20 11.40
N GLU A 137 5.27 -7.79 10.28
CA GLU A 137 5.87 -7.57 8.96
C GLU A 137 5.63 -6.12 8.49
N GLU A 138 4.41 -5.59 8.58
CA GLU A 138 4.15 -4.19 8.20
C GLU A 138 4.91 -3.20 9.09
N ALA A 139 5.12 -3.53 10.37
CA ALA A 139 5.97 -2.69 11.22
C ALA A 139 7.43 -2.66 10.74
N GLU A 140 7.93 -3.74 10.11
CA GLU A 140 9.24 -3.77 9.46
C GLU A 140 9.27 -2.93 8.18
N HIS A 141 8.22 -3.02 7.37
CA HIS A 141 8.06 -2.20 6.17
C HIS A 141 8.00 -0.70 6.48
N VAL A 142 7.19 -0.28 7.47
CA VAL A 142 7.14 1.11 7.95
C VAL A 142 8.55 1.60 8.33
N ARG A 143 9.32 0.79 9.07
CA ARG A 143 10.69 1.15 9.45
C ARG A 143 11.62 1.26 8.23
N LEU A 144 11.50 0.34 7.28
CA LEU A 144 12.28 0.34 6.05
C LEU A 144 12.01 1.61 5.24
N VAL A 145 10.74 1.87 4.91
CA VAL A 145 10.34 3.03 4.10
C VAL A 145 10.71 4.34 4.80
N ARG A 146 10.50 4.44 6.11
CA ARG A 146 10.92 5.63 6.88
C ARG A 146 12.42 5.86 6.83
N ALA A 147 13.23 4.81 6.93
CA ALA A 147 14.68 4.93 6.80
C ALA A 147 15.13 5.38 5.40
N TRP A 148 14.37 5.06 4.34
CA TRP A 148 14.60 5.58 3.00
C TRP A 148 14.14 7.04 2.85
N LEU A 149 13.00 7.39 3.44
CA LEU A 149 12.48 8.75 3.45
C LEU A 149 13.45 9.71 4.15
N ASP A 150 14.01 9.32 5.30
CA ASP A 150 14.97 10.12 6.07
C ASP A 150 16.27 10.43 5.29
N ARG A 151 16.60 9.59 4.29
CA ARG A 151 17.77 9.75 3.41
C ARG A 151 17.45 10.48 2.12
N SER A 152 16.17 10.68 1.83
CA SER A 152 15.70 11.28 0.59
C SER A 152 15.50 12.78 0.81
N PRO A 153 16.20 13.65 0.08
CA PRO A 153 16.02 15.08 0.25
C PRO A 153 14.60 15.46 -0.16
N PRO A 154 13.92 16.34 0.59
CA PRO A 154 12.67 16.93 0.12
C PRO A 154 12.94 17.68 -1.18
N PRO A 155 11.98 17.71 -2.12
CA PRO A 155 12.17 18.40 -3.38
C PRO A 155 12.37 19.90 -3.18
N ALA A 156 13.08 20.54 -4.12
CA ALA A 156 13.22 21.99 -4.14
C ALA A 156 11.85 22.67 -4.29
N ALA A 157 11.70 23.92 -3.83
CA ALA A 157 10.40 24.60 -3.79
C ALA A 157 9.74 24.82 -5.17
N ASP A 158 10.52 24.69 -6.26
CA ASP A 158 10.15 24.87 -7.66
C ASP A 158 10.05 23.54 -8.45
N TRP A 159 9.96 22.40 -7.76
CA TRP A 159 9.95 21.07 -8.37
C TRP A 159 8.75 20.79 -9.30
N ASP A 160 7.65 21.52 -9.13
CA ASP A 160 6.42 21.41 -9.91
C ASP A 160 6.40 22.32 -11.15
N HIS A 161 7.48 23.08 -11.39
CA HIS A 161 7.58 23.95 -12.54
C HIS A 161 7.83 23.17 -13.83
N ASP A 162 6.78 23.05 -14.66
CA ASP A 162 6.88 22.54 -16.02
C ASP A 162 7.28 23.66 -17.00
N PRO A 163 8.50 23.62 -17.58
CA PRO A 163 8.93 24.65 -18.53
C PRO A 163 8.27 24.52 -19.92
N ASP A 164 7.55 23.43 -20.21
CA ASP A 164 6.92 23.20 -21.52
C ASP A 164 5.50 22.61 -21.36
N PRO A 165 4.55 23.38 -20.80
CA PRO A 165 3.20 22.91 -20.55
C PRO A 165 2.50 22.55 -21.87
N PRO A 166 1.61 21.53 -21.89
CA PRO A 166 0.90 21.14 -23.09
C PRO A 166 0.16 22.34 -23.67
N VAL A 167 0.46 22.67 -24.93
CA VAL A 167 -0.23 23.73 -25.67
C VAL A 167 -1.70 23.33 -25.76
N SER A 168 -2.56 24.03 -25.03
CA SER A 168 -4.00 23.88 -25.17
C SER A 168 -4.36 24.39 -26.56
N ILE A 169 -4.72 23.47 -27.46
CA ILE A 169 -5.31 23.80 -28.76
C ILE A 169 -6.81 24.01 -28.53
N ASP A 170 -7.21 25.27 -28.46
CA ASP A 170 -8.62 25.71 -28.50
C ASP A 170 -9.31 25.36 -29.83
#